data_AF-A0A5N5DAX4-F1
#
_entry.id   AF-A0A5N5DAX4-F1
#
_cell.length_a   1.000
_cell.length_b   1.000
_cell.length_c   1.000
_cell.angle_alpha   90.00
_cell.angle_beta   90.00
_cell.angle_gamma   90.00
#
_symmetry.space_group_name_H-M   'P 1'
#
loop_
_entity.id
_entity.type
_entity.pdbx_description
1 polymer ?
#
loop_
_entity_poly.entity_id
_entity_poly.type
_entity_poly.pdbx_seq_one_letter_code
_entity_poly.pdbx_strand_id
1 'polypeptide(L)'
;MTDMVTQKTFRLCGIPKGSSKEDVKGLVKRALKCTDDVDVQVCSLAEDPYLPDDAMMATLEFSATPEELDKLDKKSLHKVTIDDHDLEFDSKFMDFTALHTPANEDSTIE
;
A
#
# COMPACT_ATOMS: atom_id res chain seq x y z
N MET A 1 -18.20 14.51 -16.11
CA MET A 1 -17.35 13.31 -16.25
C MET A 1 -16.47 13.28 -15.03
N THR A 2 -16.78 12.45 -14.06
CA THR A 2 -15.93 12.27 -12.88
C THR A 2 -14.74 11.46 -13.33
N ASP A 3 -13.56 12.07 -13.36
CA ASP A 3 -12.30 11.33 -13.46
C ASP A 3 -12.33 10.21 -12.43
N MET A 4 -12.47 8.97 -12.91
CA MET A 4 -12.32 7.80 -12.07
C MET A 4 -10.83 7.70 -11.76
N VAL A 5 -10.38 8.44 -10.75
CA VAL A 5 -9.05 8.25 -10.20
C VAL A 5 -9.00 6.82 -9.69
N THR A 6 -8.28 5.97 -10.42
CA THR A 6 -7.98 4.60 -10.04
C THR A 6 -6.93 4.64 -8.94
N GLN A 7 -7.22 3.97 -7.83
CA GLN A 7 -6.31 3.96 -6.70
C GLN A 7 -5.13 3.06 -7.02
N LYS A 8 -3.92 3.64 -7.02
CA LYS A 8 -2.67 2.94 -7.36
C LYS A 8 -1.74 2.74 -6.18
N THR A 9 -2.09 3.28 -5.01
CA THR A 9 -1.25 3.20 -3.82
C THR A 9 -2.00 2.48 -2.71
N PHE A 10 -1.34 1.48 -2.12
CA PHE A 10 -1.90 0.60 -1.10
C PHE A 10 -0.89 0.40 0.03
N ARG A 11 -1.38 0.22 1.25
CA ARG A 11 -0.56 -0.27 2.36
C ARG A 11 -0.72 -1.78 2.42
N LEU A 12 0.39 -2.49 2.41
CA LEU A 12 0.44 -3.93 2.61
C LEU A 12 0.83 -4.22 4.07
N CYS A 13 0.08 -5.05 4.75
CA CYS A 13 0.36 -5.57 6.09
C CYS A 13 0.47 -7.10 6.06
N GLY A 14 1.07 -7.68 7.10
CA GLY A 14 1.25 -9.14 7.23
C GLY A 14 2.48 -9.69 6.49
N ILE A 15 3.42 -8.82 6.11
CA ILE A 15 4.65 -9.23 5.41
C ILE A 15 5.53 -10.02 6.40
N PRO A 16 6.16 -11.14 5.98
CA PRO A 16 7.08 -11.87 6.85
C PRO A 16 8.28 -11.01 7.30
N LYS A 17 8.67 -11.15 8.57
CA LYS A 17 9.83 -10.44 9.14
C LYS A 17 11.09 -10.71 8.32
N GLY A 18 11.87 -9.66 8.07
CA GLY A 18 13.16 -9.77 7.38
C GLY A 18 13.05 -9.87 5.86
N SER A 19 11.83 -9.76 5.30
CA SER A 19 11.65 -9.68 3.85
C SER A 19 12.39 -8.48 3.27
N SER A 20 13.06 -8.66 2.14
CA SER A 20 13.61 -7.55 1.36
C SER A 20 12.52 -6.88 0.51
N LYS A 21 12.82 -5.70 -0.07
CA LYS A 21 11.90 -5.08 -1.03
C LYS A 21 11.65 -5.97 -2.26
N GLU A 22 12.63 -6.75 -2.69
CA GLU A 22 12.47 -7.68 -3.83
C GLU A 22 11.55 -8.85 -3.46
N ASP A 23 11.69 -9.39 -2.26
CA ASP A 23 10.81 -10.45 -1.75
C ASP A 23 9.36 -9.95 -1.68
N VAL A 24 9.15 -8.73 -1.16
CA VAL A 24 7.82 -8.09 -1.11
C VAL A 24 7.23 -7.92 -2.50
N LYS A 25 8.02 -7.46 -3.48
CA LYS A 25 7.54 -7.35 -4.88
C LYS A 25 7.11 -8.71 -5.43
N GLY A 26 7.94 -9.74 -5.24
CA GLY A 26 7.63 -11.10 -5.68
C GLY A 26 6.38 -11.65 -5.01
N LEU A 27 6.22 -11.39 -3.71
CA LEU A 27 5.05 -11.78 -2.93
C LEU A 27 3.77 -11.12 -3.46
N VAL A 28 3.79 -9.79 -3.66
CA VAL A 28 2.65 -9.02 -4.17
C VAL A 28 2.25 -9.48 -5.56
N LYS A 29 3.21 -9.66 -6.48
CA LYS A 29 2.93 -10.12 -7.84
C LYS A 29 2.26 -11.50 -7.85
N ARG A 30 2.70 -12.41 -6.97
CA ARG A 30 2.07 -13.74 -6.83
C ARG A 30 0.69 -13.66 -6.19
N ALA A 31 0.54 -12.88 -5.11
CA ALA A 31 -0.72 -12.73 -4.38
C ALA A 31 -1.84 -12.15 -5.25
N LEU A 32 -1.53 -11.11 -6.02
CA LEU A 32 -2.50 -10.40 -6.87
C LEU A 32 -2.55 -10.93 -8.32
N LYS A 33 -1.76 -11.96 -8.63
CA LYS A 33 -1.59 -12.50 -9.99
C LYS A 33 -1.33 -11.39 -11.01
N CYS A 34 -0.48 -10.43 -10.63
CA CYS A 34 -0.16 -9.30 -11.49
C CYS A 34 0.41 -9.81 -12.81
N THR A 35 -0.11 -9.28 -13.91
CA THR A 35 0.47 -9.47 -15.23
C THR A 35 1.80 -8.71 -15.34
N ASP A 36 2.64 -9.09 -16.31
CA ASP A 36 4.00 -8.54 -16.44
C ASP A 36 4.02 -7.03 -16.75
N ASP A 37 2.92 -6.47 -17.25
CA ASP A 37 2.71 -5.05 -17.53
C ASP A 37 2.41 -4.21 -16.27
N VAL A 38 2.11 -4.84 -15.13
CA VAL A 38 1.92 -4.16 -13.85
C VAL A 38 3.24 -4.15 -13.08
N ASP A 39 3.87 -2.98 -13.00
CA ASP A 39 5.02 -2.77 -12.14
C ASP A 39 4.58 -2.44 -10.71
N VAL A 40 5.36 -2.93 -9.75
CA VAL A 40 5.13 -2.74 -8.32
C VAL A 40 6.36 -2.11 -7.70
N GLN A 41 6.19 -0.93 -7.13
CA GLN A 41 7.20 -0.21 -6.39
C GLN A 41 6.93 -0.32 -4.88
N VAL A 42 7.95 -0.74 -4.13
CA VAL A 42 7.93 -0.76 -2.66
C VAL A 42 8.54 0.55 -2.16
N CYS A 43 7.67 1.52 -1.89
CA CYS A 43 8.06 2.88 -1.50
C CYS A 43 8.68 2.89 -0.10
N SER A 44 8.03 2.21 0.84
CA SER A 44 8.50 2.03 2.23
C SER A 44 8.36 0.58 2.66
N LEU A 45 9.17 0.18 3.63
CA LEU A 45 9.10 -1.13 4.28
C LEU A 45 9.55 -0.93 5.73
N ALA A 46 8.71 -1.32 6.69
CA ALA A 46 8.93 -1.12 8.12
C ALA A 46 8.31 -2.26 8.93
N GLU A 47 8.69 -2.38 10.19
CA GLU A 47 8.00 -3.26 11.14
C GLU A 47 6.60 -2.72 11.45
N ASP A 48 5.62 -3.61 11.60
CA ASP A 48 4.25 -3.24 11.96
C ASP A 48 4.12 -3.12 13.48
N PRO A 49 3.90 -1.90 14.03
CA PRO A 49 3.84 -1.69 15.48
C PRO A 49 2.53 -2.21 16.09
N TYR A 50 1.54 -2.60 15.28
CA TYR A 50 0.24 -3.05 15.75
C TYR A 50 0.11 -4.57 15.83
N LEU A 51 1.05 -5.33 15.24
CA LEU A 51 1.01 -6.79 15.22
C LEU A 51 2.09 -7.37 16.15
N PRO A 52 1.72 -8.35 17.00
CA PRO A 52 2.64 -8.92 17.99
C PRO A 52 3.71 -9.85 17.38
N ASP A 53 3.51 -10.32 16.14
CA ASP A 53 4.32 -11.38 15.51
C ASP A 53 5.44 -10.86 14.58
N ASP A 54 6.01 -9.69 14.89
CA ASP A 54 7.07 -9.07 14.09
C ASP A 54 6.74 -8.94 12.59
N ALA A 55 5.46 -8.83 12.24
CA ALA A 55 5.06 -8.65 10.87
C ALA A 55 5.57 -7.29 10.36
N MET A 56 5.85 -7.21 9.07
CA MET A 56 6.24 -5.97 8.41
C MET A 56 5.06 -5.38 7.64
N MET A 57 5.12 -4.08 7.41
CA MET A 57 4.21 -3.35 6.54
C MET A 57 5.00 -2.60 5.46
N ALA A 58 4.37 -2.39 4.31
CA ALA A 58 4.95 -1.65 3.19
C ALA A 58 3.94 -0.72 2.55
N THR A 59 4.40 0.44 2.07
CA THR A 59 3.63 1.23 1.10
C THR A 59 4.00 0.79 -0.30
N LEU A 60 3.00 0.41 -1.07
CA LEU A 60 3.11 -0.04 -2.45
C LEU A 60 2.52 1.00 -3.40
N GLU A 61 3.20 1.21 -4.52
CA GLU A 61 2.68 1.95 -5.66
C GLU A 61 2.71 1.07 -6.90
N PHE A 62 1.59 1.01 -7.61
CA PHE A 62 1.42 0.20 -8.82
C PHE A 62 1.38 1.10 -10.05
N SER A 63 1.99 0.66 -11.17
CA SER A 63 1.88 1.40 -12.45
C SER A 63 0.41 1.48 -12.93
N ALA A 64 -0.35 0.42 -12.71
CA ALA A 64 -1.78 0.29 -12.92
C ALA A 64 -2.42 -0.53 -11.79
N THR A 65 -3.68 -0.24 -11.45
CA THR A 65 -4.40 -0.97 -10.41
C THR A 65 -4.59 -2.44 -10.85
N PRO A 66 -4.06 -3.42 -10.09
CA PRO A 66 -4.27 -4.84 -10.40
C PRO A 66 -5.76 -5.20 -10.41
N GLU A 67 -6.20 -6.09 -11.30
CA GLU A 67 -7.63 -6.46 -11.43
C GLU A 67 -8.24 -7.00 -10.12
N GLU A 68 -7.45 -7.71 -9.31
CA GLU A 68 -7.87 -8.19 -7.99
C GLU A 68 -8.16 -7.04 -7.01
N LEU A 69 -7.47 -5.90 -7.17
CA LEU A 69 -7.69 -4.70 -6.37
C LEU A 69 -8.70 -3.73 -7.01
N ASP A 70 -8.90 -3.77 -8.32
CA ASP A 70 -9.84 -2.90 -9.04
C ASP A 70 -11.31 -3.23 -8.71
N LYS A 71 -11.58 -4.48 -8.34
CA LYS A 71 -12.91 -4.95 -7.90
C LYS A 71 -13.30 -4.47 -6.50
N LEU A 72 -12.36 -3.87 -5.77
CA LEU A 72 -12.61 -3.37 -4.44
C LEU A 72 -13.36 -2.05 -4.51
N ASP A 73 -14.43 -1.91 -3.72
CA ASP A 73 -14.93 -0.57 -3.41
C ASP A 73 -13.76 0.26 -2.88
N LYS A 74 -13.64 1.53 -3.27
CA LYS A 74 -12.51 2.44 -2.98
C LYS A 74 -12.15 2.62 -1.49
N LYS A 75 -12.87 1.93 -0.60
CA LYS A 75 -12.77 1.96 0.85
C LYS A 75 -12.79 0.53 1.42
N SER A 76 -12.01 -0.38 0.85
CA SER A 76 -12.01 -1.78 1.23
C SER A 76 -10.63 -2.28 1.62
N LEU A 77 -10.61 -3.19 2.60
CA LEU A 77 -9.46 -4.03 2.87
C LEU A 77 -9.58 -5.28 1.98
N HIS A 78 -8.49 -5.65 1.33
CA HIS A 78 -8.41 -6.90 0.58
C HIS A 78 -7.43 -7.84 1.24
N LYS A 79 -7.90 -9.03 1.59
CA LYS A 79 -7.11 -10.04 2.29
C LYS A 79 -6.82 -11.19 1.33
N VAL A 80 -5.55 -11.57 1.26
CA VAL A 80 -5.08 -12.71 0.46
C VAL A 80 -4.17 -13.55 1.32
N THR A 81 -4.45 -14.85 1.40
CA THR A 81 -3.55 -15.81 2.04
C THR A 81 -2.65 -16.43 0.96
N ILE A 82 -1.34 -16.32 1.13
CA ILE A 82 -0.33 -16.93 0.25
C ILE A 82 0.84 -17.46 1.07
N ASP A 83 1.34 -18.66 0.74
CA ASP A 83 2.48 -19.28 1.42
C ASP A 83 2.32 -19.29 2.97
N ASP A 84 1.11 -19.59 3.47
CA ASP A 84 0.73 -19.55 4.90
C ASP A 84 0.81 -18.16 5.58
N HIS A 85 0.88 -17.10 4.79
CA HIS A 85 0.86 -15.71 5.26
C HIS A 85 -0.42 -14.99 4.84
N ASP A 86 -1.09 -14.38 5.80
CA ASP A 86 -2.25 -13.52 5.57
C ASP A 86 -1.78 -12.10 5.25
N LEU A 87 -1.94 -11.71 3.99
CA LEU A 87 -1.62 -10.39 3.49
C LEU A 87 -2.87 -9.52 3.47
N GLU A 88 -2.75 -8.28 3.92
CA GLU A 88 -3.83 -7.30 3.87
C GLU A 88 -3.40 -6.08 3.06
N PHE A 89 -4.15 -5.77 2.00
CA PHE A 89 -4.02 -4.59 1.18
C PHE A 89 -5.07 -3.57 1.62
N ASP A 90 -4.60 -2.48 2.23
CA ASP A 90 -5.42 -1.38 2.71
C ASP A 90 -5.33 -0.18 1.76
N SER A 91 -6.48 0.21 1.21
CA SER A 91 -6.63 1.38 0.35
C SER A 91 -6.96 2.66 1.16
N LYS A 92 -7.31 2.55 2.44
CA LYS A 92 -7.75 3.68 3.29
C LYS A 92 -6.62 4.41 3.99
N PHE A 93 -5.40 3.89 4.01
CA PHE A 93 -4.31 4.53 4.74
C PHE A 93 -3.95 5.93 4.22
N MET A 94 -4.46 6.33 3.05
CA MET A 94 -4.34 7.67 2.48
C MET A 94 -5.41 8.66 2.99
N ASP A 95 -6.45 8.21 3.71
CA ASP A 95 -7.42 9.10 4.38
C ASP A 95 -6.82 9.77 5.64
N PHE A 96 -5.54 9.56 5.94
CA PHE A 96 -4.79 10.54 6.73
C PHE A 96 -4.71 11.82 5.89
N THR A 97 -5.68 12.70 6.12
CA THR A 97 -5.73 14.09 5.70
C THR A 97 -4.32 14.59 5.42
N ALA A 98 -4.04 14.97 4.17
CA ALA A 98 -3.00 15.94 3.93
C ALA A 98 -3.24 17.05 4.94
N LEU A 99 -2.34 17.18 5.93
CA LEU A 99 -2.27 18.35 6.78
C LEU A 99 -1.87 19.47 5.83
N HIS A 100 -2.85 19.98 5.10
CA HIS A 100 -2.73 21.22 4.38
C HIS A 100 -2.52 22.28 5.45
N THR A 101 -1.26 22.57 5.72
CA THR A 101 -0.85 23.95 5.76
C THR A 101 0.23 24.05 4.71
N PRO A 102 -0.06 24.49 3.47
CA PRO A 102 0.99 25.07 2.67
C PRO A 102 1.66 26.15 3.54
N ALA A 103 2.97 26.05 3.73
CA ALA A 103 3.76 27.06 4.40
C ALA A 103 3.79 28.31 3.51
N ASN A 104 2.66 29.00 3.42
CA ASN A 104 2.60 30.32 2.85
C ASN A 104 2.66 31.33 4.00
N GLU A 105 3.84 31.94 4.07
CA GLU A 105 4.07 33.35 4.34
C GLU A 105 4.10 33.82 5.81
N ASP A 106 5.28 34.34 6.17
CA ASP A 106 5.61 35.30 7.22
C ASP A 106 4.91 35.18 8.58
N SER A 107 5.53 34.42 9.48
CA SER A 107 5.51 34.79 10.90
C SER A 107 6.69 35.70 11.19
N THR A 108 6.57 36.99 10.85
CA THR A 108 7.32 38.03 11.57
C THR A 108 6.75 38.08 12.98
N ILE A 109 7.56 37.68 13.95
CA ILE A 109 7.31 37.96 15.37
C ILE A 109 7.71 39.43 15.56
N GLU A 110 6.76 40.29 15.93
CA GLU A 110 7.04 41.66 16.43
C GLU A 110 7.74 41.64 17.79
#